data_AF-A0A1Q7BZ15-F1
#
_entry.id   AF-A0A1Q7BZ15-F1
#
_cell.length_a   1.000
_cell.length_b   1.000
_cell.length_c   1.000
_cell.angle_alpha   90.00
_cell.angle_beta   90.00
_cell.angle_gamma   90.00
#
_symmetry.space_group_name_H-M   'P 1'
#
loop_
_entity.id
_entity.type
_entity.pdbx_description
1 polymer ?
#
loop_
_entity_poly.entity_id
_entity_poly.type
_entity_poly.pdbx_seq_one_letter_code
_entity_poly.pdbx_strand_id
1 'polypeptide(L)'
;MRLLRVLIAVAVSGALVGCGQAPQGPKGDPGPPGPPGPKGDPGLSGSGIRIVRANCDAAHCSVQCGEDELLLTAYCGARRNAAIIPTERSATCRSPVPANSPLVAACVRAPPQ
;
A
#
# COMPACT_ATOMS: atom_id res chain seq x y z
N MET A 1 52.70 69.80 -29.55
CA MET A 1 51.31 69.80 -29.03
C MET A 1 50.44 68.64 -29.56
N ARG A 2 50.58 68.20 -30.83
CA ARG A 2 49.83 67.03 -31.37
C ARG A 2 50.26 65.68 -30.78
N LEU A 3 51.56 65.45 -30.57
CA LEU A 3 52.04 64.20 -29.94
C LEU A 3 51.57 64.02 -28.48
N LEU A 4 51.51 65.11 -27.71
CA LEU A 4 51.04 65.07 -26.31
C LEU A 4 49.54 64.71 -26.24
N ARG A 5 48.73 65.17 -27.20
CA ARG A 5 47.30 64.82 -27.30
C ARG A 5 47.07 63.36 -27.68
N VAL A 6 47.92 62.79 -28.53
CA VAL A 6 47.85 61.36 -28.92
C VAL A 6 48.22 60.46 -27.73
N LEU A 7 49.23 60.84 -26.94
CA LEU A 7 49.62 60.09 -25.74
C LEU A 7 48.52 60.09 -24.65
N ILE A 8 47.83 61.22 -24.46
CA ILE A 8 46.71 61.31 -23.52
C ILE A 8 45.52 60.46 -24.00
N ALA A 9 45.22 60.43 -25.31
CA ALA A 9 44.13 59.64 -25.87
C ALA A 9 44.38 58.12 -25.77
N VAL A 10 45.63 57.68 -25.94
CA VAL A 10 46.01 56.26 -25.80
C VAL A 10 45.97 55.81 -24.34
N ALA A 11 46.36 56.67 -23.39
CA ALA A 11 46.30 56.35 -21.96
C ALA A 11 44.85 56.21 -21.43
N VAL A 12 43.91 57.01 -21.95
CA VAL A 12 42.48 56.94 -21.56
C VAL A 12 41.78 55.69 -22.12
N SER A 13 42.29 55.11 -23.21
CA SER A 13 41.64 53.97 -23.89
C SER A 13 42.05 52.59 -23.33
N GLY A 14 43.08 52.53 -22.48
CA GLY A 14 43.59 51.27 -21.90
C GLY A 14 42.87 50.79 -20.63
N ALA A 15 41.96 51.58 -20.05
CA ALA A 15 41.42 51.33 -18.71
C ALA A 15 40.18 50.40 -18.65
N LEU A 16 39.66 49.91 -19.77
CA LEU A 16 38.37 49.18 -19.81
C LEU A 16 38.48 47.68 -20.11
N VAL A 17 39.69 47.09 -20.18
CA VAL A 17 39.91 45.66 -20.48
C VAL A 17 39.80 44.77 -19.22
N GLY A 18 39.17 45.26 -18.15
CA GLY A 18 39.20 44.65 -16.82
C GLY A 18 37.94 43.93 -16.34
N CYS A 19 36.85 43.87 -17.12
CA CYS A 19 35.63 43.17 -16.71
C CYS A 19 35.74 41.68 -17.02
N GLY A 20 36.66 41.00 -16.31
CA GLY A 20 36.71 39.55 -16.29
C GLY A 20 35.37 39.00 -15.79
N GLN A 21 34.76 38.11 -16.58
CA GLN A 21 33.62 37.31 -16.16
C GLN A 21 34.00 36.63 -14.85
N ALA A 22 33.49 37.11 -13.72
CA ALA A 22 33.69 36.44 -12.45
C ALA A 22 33.16 35.01 -12.61
N PRO A 23 33.92 33.97 -12.22
CA PRO A 23 33.47 32.60 -12.34
C PRO A 23 32.11 32.48 -11.65
N GLN A 24 31.13 31.88 -12.34
CA GLN A 24 29.83 31.57 -11.75
C GLN A 24 30.09 30.81 -10.45
N GLY A 25 29.53 31.33 -9.35
CA GLY A 25 29.68 30.73 -8.04
C GLY A 25 29.25 29.26 -8.04
N PRO A 26 29.73 28.46 -7.08
CA PRO A 26 29.36 27.05 -7.00
C PRO A 26 27.84 26.89 -6.96
N LYS A 27 27.34 25.82 -7.61
CA LYS A 27 25.94 25.43 -7.54
C LYS A 27 25.58 25.23 -6.06
N GLY A 28 24.50 25.85 -5.61
CA GLY A 28 24.01 25.65 -4.24
C GLY A 28 23.68 24.19 -3.96
N ASP A 29 23.76 23.82 -2.69
CA ASP A 29 23.45 22.46 -2.23
C ASP A 29 22.00 22.07 -2.56
N PRO A 30 21.72 20.76 -2.74
CA PRO A 30 20.36 20.28 -2.84
C PRO A 30 19.52 20.72 -1.64
N GLY A 31 18.27 21.10 -1.88
CA GLY A 31 17.34 21.42 -0.81
C GLY A 31 17.06 20.22 0.10
N PRO A 32 16.52 20.45 1.31
CA PRO A 32 16.15 19.38 2.22
C PRO A 32 15.05 18.48 1.62
N PRO A 33 14.92 17.22 2.08
CA PRO A 33 13.79 16.38 1.74
C PRO A 33 12.44 17.05 2.07
N GLY A 34 11.42 16.78 1.26
CA GLY A 34 10.06 17.25 1.52
C GLY A 34 9.43 16.60 2.76
N PRO A 35 8.33 17.16 3.29
CA PRO A 35 7.63 16.58 4.44
C PRO A 35 7.01 15.21 4.08
N PRO A 36 6.77 14.34 5.08
CA PRO A 36 6.00 13.12 4.89
C PRO A 36 4.62 13.39 4.28
N GLY A 37 4.14 12.48 3.43
CA GLY A 37 2.79 12.55 2.87
C GLY A 37 1.70 12.37 3.94
N PRO A 38 0.43 12.71 3.63
CA PRO A 38 -0.68 12.53 4.55
C PRO A 38 -0.88 11.05 4.87
N LYS A 39 -1.38 10.77 6.08
CA LYS A 39 -1.82 9.43 6.46
C LYS A 39 -2.98 9.01 5.54
N GLY A 40 -2.96 7.77 5.05
CA GLY A 40 -4.10 7.21 4.30
C GLY A 40 -5.36 7.07 5.15
N ASP A 41 -6.52 7.06 4.51
CA ASP A 41 -7.81 6.95 5.18
C ASP A 41 -7.96 5.61 5.93
N PRO A 42 -8.71 5.59 7.05
CA PRO A 42 -9.10 4.35 7.70
C PRO A 42 -9.84 3.41 6.73
N GLY A 43 -9.58 2.11 6.80
CA GLY A 43 -10.32 1.12 6.03
C GLY A 43 -11.82 1.16 6.37
N LEU A 44 -12.67 1.01 5.35
CA LEU A 44 -14.13 1.02 5.50
C LEU A 44 -14.58 -0.09 6.47
N SER A 45 -15.12 0.30 7.62
CA SER A 45 -15.77 -0.61 8.56
C SER A 45 -17.19 -0.89 8.07
N GLY A 46 -17.42 -2.00 7.38
CA GLY A 46 -18.77 -2.35 6.90
C GLY A 46 -18.87 -3.63 6.09
N SER A 47 -17.82 -4.00 5.35
CA SER A 47 -17.81 -5.16 4.45
C SER A 47 -16.72 -6.15 4.87
N GLY A 48 -16.79 -6.62 6.11
CA GLY A 48 -15.76 -7.48 6.70
C GLY A 48 -15.90 -8.94 6.26
N ILE A 49 -14.78 -9.54 5.83
CA ILE A 49 -14.64 -11.00 5.83
C ILE A 49 -14.16 -11.42 7.23
N ARG A 50 -14.87 -12.34 7.88
CA ARG A 50 -14.42 -12.96 9.13
C ARG A 50 -14.23 -14.46 8.96
N ILE A 51 -13.35 -15.03 9.77
CA ILE A 51 -13.08 -16.46 9.80
C ILE A 51 -13.88 -17.12 10.92
N VAL A 52 -14.65 -18.15 10.58
CA VAL A 52 -15.38 -19.01 11.52
C VAL A 52 -14.68 -20.35 11.56
N ARG A 53 -14.51 -20.92 12.76
CA ARG A 53 -13.89 -22.23 12.95
C ARG A 53 -14.79 -23.12 13.79
N ALA A 54 -14.98 -24.36 13.37
CA ALA A 54 -15.54 -25.41 14.19
C ALA A 54 -14.49 -26.49 14.43
N ASN A 55 -14.37 -26.91 15.68
CA ASN A 55 -13.64 -28.12 16.01
C ASN A 55 -14.54 -29.30 15.65
N CYS A 56 -14.01 -30.22 14.85
CA CYS A 56 -14.77 -31.39 14.43
C CYS A 56 -14.47 -32.59 15.31
N ASP A 57 -15.53 -33.29 15.71
CA ASP A 57 -15.49 -34.64 16.29
C ASP A 57 -16.25 -35.62 15.38
N ALA A 58 -16.56 -36.83 15.88
CA ALA A 58 -17.25 -37.87 15.12
C ALA A 58 -18.73 -37.57 14.79
N ALA A 59 -19.35 -36.63 15.50
CA ALA A 59 -20.78 -36.32 15.39
C ALA A 59 -21.05 -34.92 14.82
N HIS A 60 -20.14 -33.96 15.02
CA HIS A 60 -20.34 -32.56 14.66
C HIS A 60 -19.14 -32.02 13.87
N CYS A 61 -19.37 -31.64 12.61
CA CYS A 61 -18.34 -31.00 11.79
C CYS A 61 -18.95 -30.03 10.78
N SER A 62 -19.70 -29.05 11.29
CA SER A 62 -20.36 -28.00 10.52
C SER A 62 -20.07 -26.60 11.07
N VAL A 63 -20.18 -25.60 10.21
CA VAL A 63 -20.11 -24.18 10.55
C VAL A 63 -21.30 -23.44 9.95
N GLN A 64 -21.73 -22.39 10.65
CA GLN A 64 -22.81 -21.51 10.22
C GLN A 64 -22.33 -20.05 10.26
N CYS A 65 -22.43 -19.36 9.14
CA CYS A 65 -22.25 -17.91 9.05
C CYS A 65 -23.45 -17.17 9.70
N GLY A 66 -23.26 -15.89 10.03
CA GLY A 66 -24.32 -15.05 10.60
C GLY A 66 -25.54 -14.91 9.68
N GLU A 67 -26.62 -14.30 10.16
CA GLU A 67 -27.81 -14.05 9.33
C GLU A 67 -27.57 -12.96 8.27
N ASP A 68 -26.66 -12.04 8.56
CA ASP A 68 -26.19 -10.94 7.71
C ASP A 68 -24.92 -11.30 6.93
N GLU A 69 -24.61 -12.59 6.78
CA GLU A 69 -23.37 -13.06 6.16
C GLU A 69 -23.60 -14.16 5.12
N LEU A 70 -22.78 -14.12 4.07
CA LEU A 70 -22.67 -15.16 3.07
C LEU A 70 -21.39 -15.97 3.30
N LEU A 71 -21.48 -17.28 3.11
CA LEU A 71 -20.34 -18.17 3.11
C LEU A 71 -19.55 -17.99 1.81
N LEU A 72 -18.35 -17.41 1.90
CA LEU A 72 -17.48 -17.21 0.74
C LEU A 72 -16.70 -18.47 0.38
N THR A 73 -16.13 -19.16 1.37
CA THR A 73 -15.37 -20.40 1.17
C THR A 73 -15.22 -21.16 2.47
N ALA A 74 -15.03 -22.49 2.41
CA ALA A 74 -14.73 -23.32 3.55
C ALA A 74 -13.82 -24.50 3.21
N TYR A 75 -13.04 -24.97 4.17
CA TYR A 75 -12.19 -26.14 4.06
C TYR A 75 -12.07 -26.93 5.36
N CYS A 76 -11.74 -28.20 5.23
CA CYS A 76 -11.65 -29.17 6.31
C CYS A 76 -10.20 -29.55 6.61
N GLY A 77 -9.77 -29.35 7.85
CA GLY A 77 -8.48 -29.77 8.37
C GLY A 77 -7.27 -29.07 7.75
N ALA A 78 -6.08 -29.47 8.20
CA ALA A 78 -4.81 -28.88 7.76
C ALA A 78 -4.53 -29.07 6.26
N ARG A 79 -5.05 -30.14 5.65
CA ARG A 79 -4.90 -30.42 4.21
C ARG A 79 -5.86 -29.65 3.33
N ARG A 80 -6.74 -28.83 3.91
CA ARG A 80 -7.75 -28.04 3.20
C ARG A 80 -8.63 -28.91 2.30
N ASN A 81 -9.10 -30.05 2.83
CA ASN A 81 -10.04 -30.89 2.12
C ASN A 81 -11.32 -30.10 1.80
N ALA A 82 -11.93 -30.35 0.64
CA ALA A 82 -13.12 -29.62 0.22
C ALA A 82 -14.27 -29.81 1.22
N ALA A 83 -14.82 -28.69 1.70
CA ALA A 83 -16.06 -28.69 2.46
C ALA A 83 -17.26 -28.86 1.51
N ILE A 84 -18.32 -29.48 2.01
CA ILE A 84 -19.63 -29.53 1.37
C ILE A 84 -20.40 -28.28 1.82
N ILE A 85 -21.01 -27.58 0.87
CA ILE A 85 -21.74 -26.33 1.11
C ILE A 85 -23.23 -26.58 0.82
N PRO A 86 -24.02 -26.99 1.83
CA PRO A 86 -25.44 -27.29 1.60
C PRO A 86 -26.33 -26.05 1.49
N THR A 87 -25.89 -24.89 1.98
CA THR A 87 -26.61 -23.61 1.88
C THR A 87 -25.63 -22.46 1.70
N GLU A 88 -26.13 -21.26 1.38
CA GLU A 88 -25.34 -20.03 1.26
C GLU A 88 -24.65 -19.59 2.55
N ARG A 89 -24.97 -20.20 3.70
CA ARG A 89 -24.45 -19.80 5.02
C ARG A 89 -23.85 -20.96 5.82
N SER A 90 -23.80 -22.15 5.25
CA SER A 90 -23.41 -23.35 5.99
C SER A 90 -22.35 -24.16 5.23
N ALA A 91 -21.37 -24.68 5.94
CA ALA A 91 -20.44 -25.68 5.41
C ALA A 91 -20.32 -26.86 6.38
N THR A 92 -20.01 -28.04 5.83
CA THR A 92 -19.77 -29.27 6.59
C THR A 92 -18.68 -30.12 5.93
N CYS A 93 -17.95 -30.92 6.69
CA CYS A 93 -16.98 -31.85 6.13
C CYS A 93 -17.62 -33.17 5.71
N ARG A 94 -17.12 -33.76 4.61
CA ARG A 94 -17.59 -35.06 4.12
C ARG A 94 -17.50 -36.18 5.17
N SER A 95 -16.44 -36.16 5.98
CA SER A 95 -16.23 -37.14 7.03
C SER A 95 -15.85 -36.44 8.33
N PRO A 96 -16.57 -36.67 9.43
CA PRO A 96 -16.31 -36.10 10.75
C PRO A 96 -15.18 -36.87 11.43
N VAL A 97 -13.95 -36.71 10.92
CA VAL A 97 -12.73 -37.35 11.47
C VAL A 97 -11.74 -36.29 11.94
N PRO A 98 -10.85 -36.61 12.91
CA PRO A 98 -9.85 -35.65 13.40
C PRO A 98 -8.98 -35.05 12.28
N ALA A 99 -8.74 -35.78 11.20
CA ALA A 99 -7.99 -35.30 10.04
C ALA A 99 -8.67 -34.11 9.30
N ASN A 100 -9.99 -33.97 9.46
CA ASN A 100 -10.80 -32.87 8.89
C ASN A 100 -11.06 -31.75 9.91
N SER A 101 -10.54 -31.87 11.14
CA SER A 101 -10.61 -30.83 12.16
C SER A 101 -9.41 -29.87 12.06
N PRO A 102 -9.60 -28.54 12.19
CA PRO A 102 -10.88 -27.84 12.27
C PRO A 102 -11.50 -27.63 10.88
N LEU A 103 -12.83 -27.47 10.83
CA LEU A 103 -13.52 -26.87 9.70
C LEU A 103 -13.37 -25.35 9.80
N VAL A 104 -12.85 -24.72 8.74
CA VAL A 104 -12.62 -23.28 8.67
C VAL A 104 -13.44 -22.71 7.53
N ALA A 105 -14.23 -21.67 7.81
CA ALA A 105 -15.02 -20.93 6.83
C ALA A 105 -14.66 -19.44 6.84
N ALA A 106 -14.75 -18.81 5.68
CA ALA A 106 -14.75 -17.36 5.54
C ALA A 106 -16.18 -16.89 5.28
N CYS A 107 -16.72 -16.09 6.18
CA CYS A 107 -18.03 -15.48 6.08
C CYS A 107 -17.85 -14.00 5.74
N VAL A 108 -18.58 -13.50 4.75
CA VAL A 108 -18.57 -12.10 4.33
C VAL A 108 -19.87 -11.45 4.71
N ARG A 109 -19.82 -10.28 5.34
CA ARG A 109 -21.02 -9.48 5.63
C ARG A 109 -21.65 -9.04 4.31
N ALA A 110 -22.89 -9.47 4.07
CA ALA A 110 -23.67 -9.01 2.93
C ALA A 110 -24.18 -7.59 3.23
N PRO A 111 -24.10 -6.64 2.27
CA PRO A 111 -24.84 -5.39 2.39
C PRO A 111 -26.33 -5.71 2.52
N PRO A 112 -27.11 -4.98 3.33
CA PRO A 112 -28.57 -5.07 3.26
C PRO A 112 -29.00 -4.76 1.81
N GLN A 113 -29.83 -5.63 1.24
CA GLN A 113 -30.42 -5.43 -0.09
C GLN A 113 -31.53 -4.38 -0.04
#